data_AF-A0A7S1ER98-F1
#
_entry.id   AF-A0A7S1ER98-F1
#
_cell.length_a   1.000
_cell.length_b   1.000
_cell.length_c   1.000
_cell.angle_alpha   90.00
_cell.angle_beta   90.00
_cell.angle_gamma   90.00
#
_symmetry.space_group_name_H-M   'P 1'
#
loop_
_entity.id
_entity.type
_entity.pdbx_description
1 polymer ?
#
loop_
_entity_poly.entity_id
_entity_poly.type
_entity_poly.pdbx_seq_one_letter_code
_entity_poly.pdbx_strand_id
1 'polypeptide(L)'
;RQILMQIIDPNLGIELRAEERIADVCSRIVPRLEDSEESVSTLAEQTLLSALWVSHSDSRSESRCLSRFVNVCSRLAPMVYRKFLHKILSKNLVQTNRQRFQQFVRAVIESVQDLDSSFTQLQSKDAKELGSIQQKRAILVGILEAVSISEPAIVEEHCQILAAYLKDLAKLPAEVLLQNSVLSILVLVLPNHRSASEAFLKEIEADVELIVCQNPVPALAENAVKLLFTLVSSR
;
A
#
# COMPACT_ATOMS: atom_id res chain seq x y z
N ARG A 1 9.53 25.69 6.95
CA ARG A 1 10.29 24.88 5.97
C ARG A 1 9.64 24.83 4.58
N GLN A 2 8.31 24.81 4.44
CA GLN A 2 7.61 24.85 3.12
C GLN A 2 7.81 26.16 2.31
N ILE A 3 7.94 27.31 2.97
CA ILE A 3 8.10 28.62 2.27
C ILE A 3 9.52 28.79 1.69
N LEU A 4 10.53 28.14 2.26
CA LEU A 4 11.92 28.24 1.81
C LEU A 4 12.26 27.32 0.63
N MET A 5 11.45 26.29 0.34
CA MET A 5 11.65 25.44 -0.86
C MET A 5 11.09 26.06 -2.13
N GLN A 6 10.11 26.97 -2.03
CA GLN A 6 9.53 27.65 -3.21
C GLN A 6 10.44 28.73 -3.82
N ILE A 7 11.52 29.11 -3.12
CA ILE A 7 12.47 30.12 -3.58
C ILE A 7 13.61 29.48 -4.41
N ILE A 8 13.79 28.15 -4.34
CA ILE A 8 14.99 27.47 -4.86
C ILE A 8 14.78 26.87 -6.27
N ASP A 9 13.54 26.58 -6.68
CA ASP A 9 13.25 26.18 -8.07
C ASP A 9 11.78 26.49 -8.44
N PRO A 10 11.50 27.46 -9.32
CA PRO A 10 10.14 27.77 -9.75
C PRO A 10 9.48 26.60 -10.52
N ASN A 11 10.26 25.68 -11.08
CA ASN A 11 9.73 24.50 -11.76
C ASN A 11 9.17 23.47 -10.77
N LEU A 12 9.73 23.38 -9.55
CA LEU A 12 9.25 22.49 -8.50
C LEU A 12 7.80 22.82 -8.10
N GLY A 13 7.46 24.11 -8.05
CA GLY A 13 6.09 24.57 -7.76
C GLY A 13 5.09 24.26 -8.89
N ILE A 14 5.56 24.22 -10.13
CA ILE A 14 4.73 23.87 -11.30
C ILE A 14 4.49 22.36 -11.34
N GLU A 15 5.52 21.56 -11.09
CA GLU A 15 5.44 20.10 -11.03
C GLU A 15 4.50 19.63 -9.91
N LEU A 16 4.62 20.19 -8.70
CA LEU A 16 3.72 19.87 -7.58
C LEU A 16 2.25 20.13 -7.93
N ARG A 17 1.94 21.27 -8.56
CA ARG A 17 0.58 21.60 -9.01
C ARG A 17 0.11 20.72 -10.17
N ALA A 18 1.02 20.18 -10.98
CA ALA A 18 0.67 19.22 -12.02
C ALA A 18 0.29 17.88 -11.40
N GLU A 19 1.07 17.37 -10.44
CA GLU A 19 0.80 16.12 -9.73
C GLU A 19 -0.51 16.17 -8.93
N GLU A 20 -0.81 17.29 -8.28
CA GLU A 20 -2.11 17.48 -7.61
C GLU A 20 -3.28 17.42 -8.58
N ARG A 21 -3.16 18.08 -9.74
CA ARG A 21 -4.21 18.07 -10.78
C ARG A 21 -4.40 16.69 -11.39
N ILE A 22 -3.32 15.95 -11.64
CA ILE A 22 -3.38 14.56 -12.12
C ILE A 22 -4.20 13.73 -11.13
N ALA A 23 -3.90 13.84 -9.84
CA ALA A 23 -4.59 13.07 -8.83
C ALA A 23 -6.06 13.49 -8.63
N ASP A 24 -6.39 14.78 -8.76
CA ASP A 24 -7.79 15.24 -8.79
C ASP A 24 -8.57 14.63 -9.96
N VAL A 25 -8.00 14.68 -11.17
CA VAL A 25 -8.64 14.10 -12.37
C VAL A 25 -8.79 12.59 -12.22
N CYS A 26 -7.74 11.88 -11.83
CA CYS A 26 -7.78 10.43 -11.64
C CYS A 26 -8.83 10.03 -10.59
N SER A 27 -8.93 10.75 -9.47
CA SER A 27 -9.93 10.46 -8.43
C SER A 27 -11.39 10.56 -8.94
N ARG A 28 -11.65 11.41 -9.95
CA ARG A 28 -12.96 11.55 -10.60
C ARG A 28 -13.23 10.48 -11.66
N ILE A 29 -12.17 9.89 -12.23
CA ILE A 29 -12.26 8.81 -13.21
C ILE A 29 -12.48 7.47 -12.51
N VAL A 30 -11.94 7.27 -11.30
CA VAL A 30 -12.04 5.99 -10.54
C VAL A 30 -13.46 5.40 -10.49
N PRO A 31 -14.55 6.16 -10.22
CA PRO A 31 -15.90 5.61 -10.25
C PRO A 31 -16.33 5.02 -11.61
N ARG A 32 -15.71 5.47 -12.71
CA ARG A 32 -15.98 4.97 -14.07
C ARG A 32 -15.40 3.57 -14.33
N LEU A 33 -14.60 3.03 -13.43
CA LEU A 33 -14.18 1.63 -13.49
C LEU A 33 -15.33 0.63 -13.27
N GLU A 34 -16.41 1.08 -12.61
CA GLU A 34 -17.63 0.28 -12.37
C GLU A 34 -18.79 0.75 -13.27
N ASP A 35 -18.51 1.44 -14.38
CA ASP A 35 -19.55 1.91 -15.31
C ASP A 35 -20.24 0.73 -16.01
N SER A 36 -21.55 0.86 -16.26
CA SER A 36 -22.34 -0.19 -16.92
C SER A 36 -21.94 -0.41 -18.38
N GLU A 37 -21.35 0.62 -19.00
CA GLU A 37 -20.83 0.53 -20.36
C GLU A 37 -19.37 0.04 -20.35
N GLU A 38 -19.12 -1.14 -20.94
CA GLU A 38 -17.79 -1.75 -20.98
C GLU A 38 -16.74 -0.84 -21.64
N SER A 39 -17.11 -0.12 -22.69
CA SER A 39 -16.25 0.85 -23.38
C SER A 39 -15.78 1.98 -22.46
N VAL A 40 -16.66 2.49 -21.59
CA VAL A 40 -16.34 3.54 -20.61
C VAL A 40 -15.41 3.01 -19.55
N SER A 41 -15.70 1.82 -19.00
CA SER A 41 -14.84 1.20 -17.98
C SER A 41 -13.44 0.88 -18.51
N THR A 42 -13.35 0.41 -19.76
CA THR A 42 -12.09 0.13 -20.45
C THR A 42 -11.29 1.40 -20.68
N LEU A 43 -11.94 2.47 -21.16
CA LEU A 43 -11.28 3.76 -21.37
C LEU A 43 -10.81 4.38 -20.05
N ALA A 44 -11.60 4.26 -18.98
CA ALA A 44 -11.22 4.71 -17.65
C ALA A 44 -9.97 3.98 -17.15
N GLU A 45 -9.92 2.65 -17.29
CA GLU A 45 -8.77 1.83 -16.93
C GLU A 45 -7.50 2.25 -17.71
N GLN A 46 -7.60 2.37 -19.04
CA GLN A 46 -6.50 2.81 -19.89
C GLN A 46 -6.00 4.22 -19.52
N THR A 47 -6.93 5.15 -19.27
CA THR A 47 -6.60 6.53 -18.90
C THR A 47 -5.89 6.57 -17.55
N LEU A 48 -6.37 5.82 -16.56
CA LEU A 48 -5.75 5.73 -15.24
C LEU A 48 -4.35 5.09 -15.33
N LEU A 49 -4.20 4.00 -16.07
CA LEU A 49 -2.89 3.37 -16.29
C LEU A 49 -1.92 4.33 -16.98
N SER A 50 -2.38 5.06 -18.00
CA SER A 50 -1.54 6.04 -18.67
C SER A 50 -1.12 7.17 -17.74
N ALA A 51 -2.02 7.66 -16.89
CA ALA A 51 -1.73 8.77 -15.99
C ALA A 51 -0.84 8.37 -14.80
N LEU A 52 -1.03 7.15 -14.28
CA LEU A 52 -0.39 6.71 -13.04
C LEU A 52 0.89 5.90 -13.27
N TRP A 53 0.93 5.12 -14.34
CA TRP A 53 2.00 4.15 -14.60
C TRP A 53 2.88 4.54 -15.79
N VAL A 54 2.30 5.14 -16.83
CA VAL A 54 3.01 5.53 -18.05
C VAL A 54 3.55 6.95 -17.90
N SER A 55 4.75 7.08 -17.33
CA SER A 55 5.51 8.33 -17.38
C SER A 55 7.01 8.02 -17.44
N HIS A 56 7.71 8.90 -18.17
CA HIS A 56 8.95 8.69 -18.94
C HIS A 56 10.11 7.98 -18.23
N SER A 57 11.00 7.43 -19.06
CA SER A 57 12.20 6.61 -18.80
C SER A 57 13.30 7.28 -17.97
N ASP A 58 12.94 7.97 -16.89
CA ASP A 58 13.85 8.57 -15.94
C ASP A 58 13.95 7.70 -14.68
N SER A 59 15.12 7.70 -14.05
CA SER A 59 15.42 7.00 -12.78
C SER A 59 14.56 7.45 -11.57
N ARG A 60 13.69 8.46 -11.74
CA ARG A 60 12.72 8.92 -10.72
C ARG A 60 11.29 8.43 -11.01
N SER A 61 11.09 7.54 -11.99
CA SER A 61 9.75 7.13 -12.43
C SER A 61 8.94 6.47 -11.32
N GLU A 62 9.53 5.63 -10.48
CA GLU A 62 8.81 4.82 -9.48
C GLU A 62 8.32 5.68 -8.32
N SER A 63 9.16 6.61 -7.83
CA SER A 63 8.77 7.55 -6.78
C SER A 63 7.65 8.48 -7.22
N ARG A 64 7.67 8.95 -8.49
CA ARG A 64 6.56 9.74 -9.06
C ARG A 64 5.29 8.91 -9.20
N CYS A 65 5.39 7.68 -9.74
CA CYS A 65 4.25 6.77 -9.84
C CYS A 65 3.64 6.54 -8.45
N LEU A 66 4.46 6.24 -7.45
CA LEU A 66 4.04 6.01 -6.07
C LEU A 66 3.33 7.24 -5.50
N SER A 67 3.91 8.43 -5.66
CA SER A 67 3.30 9.69 -5.24
C SER A 67 1.91 9.87 -5.88
N ARG A 68 1.75 9.58 -7.17
CA ARG A 68 0.44 9.63 -7.84
C ARG A 68 -0.56 8.66 -7.26
N PHE A 69 -0.18 7.40 -7.06
CA PHE A 69 -1.05 6.40 -6.43
C PHE A 69 -1.49 6.85 -5.03
N VAL A 70 -0.55 7.30 -4.20
CA VAL A 70 -0.84 7.77 -2.85
C VAL A 70 -1.77 8.98 -2.87
N ASN A 71 -1.50 9.96 -3.75
CA ASN A 71 -2.30 11.17 -3.88
C ASN A 71 -3.72 10.89 -4.37
N VAL A 72 -3.90 9.95 -5.30
CA VAL A 72 -5.24 9.51 -5.73
C VAL A 72 -5.96 8.80 -4.59
N CYS A 73 -5.32 7.80 -3.96
CA CYS A 73 -5.93 7.03 -2.88
C CYS A 73 -6.29 7.90 -1.67
N SER A 74 -5.51 8.95 -1.38
CA SER A 74 -5.78 9.89 -0.27
C SER A 74 -7.07 10.68 -0.44
N ARG A 75 -7.60 10.78 -1.67
CA ARG A 75 -8.85 11.47 -2.01
C ARG A 75 -10.07 10.55 -2.04
N LEU A 76 -9.85 9.25 -1.89
CA LEU A 76 -10.87 8.22 -2.03
C LEU A 76 -11.20 7.61 -0.67
N ALA A 77 -12.45 7.16 -0.50
CA ALA A 77 -12.82 6.37 0.67
C ALA A 77 -12.06 5.03 0.68
N PRO A 78 -11.76 4.43 1.85
CA PRO A 78 -10.95 3.22 1.94
C PRO A 78 -11.39 2.04 1.08
N MET A 79 -12.68 1.77 1.05
CA MET A 79 -13.24 0.69 0.23
C MET A 79 -13.11 0.99 -1.28
N VAL A 80 -13.18 2.26 -1.67
CA VAL A 80 -13.08 2.68 -3.08
C VAL A 80 -11.64 2.57 -3.56
N TYR A 81 -10.66 3.06 -2.81
CA TYR A 81 -9.27 2.96 -3.25
C TYR A 81 -8.78 1.51 -3.30
N ARG A 82 -9.19 0.64 -2.36
CA ARG A 82 -8.81 -0.79 -2.39
C ARG A 82 -9.30 -1.48 -3.67
N LYS A 83 -10.58 -1.30 -4.01
CA LYS A 83 -11.14 -1.81 -5.27
C LYS A 83 -10.40 -1.27 -6.48
N PHE A 84 -10.13 0.03 -6.50
CA PHE A 84 -9.35 0.69 -7.55
C PHE A 84 -7.96 0.07 -7.70
N LEU A 85 -7.21 -0.11 -6.59
CA LEU A 85 -5.88 -0.72 -6.60
C LEU A 85 -5.93 -2.14 -7.14
N HIS A 86 -6.87 -2.97 -6.70
CA HIS A 86 -7.01 -4.35 -7.17
C HIS A 86 -7.34 -4.42 -8.67
N LYS A 87 -8.15 -3.47 -9.18
CA LYS A 87 -8.49 -3.39 -10.60
C LYS A 87 -7.30 -2.96 -11.45
N ILE A 88 -6.61 -1.89 -11.04
CA ILE A 88 -5.52 -1.27 -11.82
C ILE A 88 -4.23 -2.08 -11.74
N LEU A 89 -3.88 -2.61 -10.57
CA LEU A 89 -2.68 -3.42 -10.37
C LEU A 89 -2.95 -4.90 -10.71
N SER A 90 -3.52 -5.12 -11.89
CA SER A 90 -3.93 -6.43 -12.36
C SER A 90 -2.74 -7.38 -12.56
N LYS A 91 -3.01 -8.68 -12.46
CA LYS A 91 -2.01 -9.73 -12.64
C LYS A 91 -1.22 -9.58 -13.93
N ASN A 92 -1.91 -9.32 -15.05
CA ASN A 92 -1.27 -9.14 -16.35
C ASN A 92 -0.30 -7.96 -16.36
N LEU A 93 -0.69 -6.81 -15.77
CA LEU A 93 0.17 -5.63 -15.69
C LEU A 93 1.43 -5.91 -14.86
N VAL A 94 1.23 -6.49 -13.67
CA VAL A 94 2.31 -6.77 -12.72
C VAL A 94 3.31 -7.78 -13.29
N GLN A 95 2.82 -8.87 -13.88
CA GLN A 95 3.67 -9.91 -14.44
C GLN A 95 4.43 -9.45 -15.69
N THR A 96 3.78 -8.69 -16.58
CA THR A 96 4.43 -8.13 -17.78
C THR A 96 5.53 -7.13 -17.43
N ASN A 97 5.39 -6.40 -16.32
CA ASN A 97 6.32 -5.35 -15.89
C ASN A 97 7.08 -5.73 -14.60
N ARG A 98 7.33 -7.03 -14.38
CA ARG A 98 7.83 -7.57 -13.09
C ARG A 98 9.01 -6.80 -12.50
N GLN A 99 10.05 -6.51 -13.29
CA GLN A 99 11.24 -5.81 -12.80
C GLN A 99 10.93 -4.38 -12.31
N ARG A 100 10.08 -3.66 -13.05
CA ARG A 100 9.65 -2.32 -12.65
C ARG A 100 8.79 -2.36 -11.39
N PHE A 101 7.95 -3.39 -11.24
CA PHE A 101 7.19 -3.60 -10.01
C PHE A 101 8.06 -3.96 -8.80
N GLN A 102 9.18 -4.67 -8.98
CA GLN A 102 10.15 -4.88 -7.90
C GLN A 102 10.74 -3.55 -7.40
N GLN A 103 11.13 -2.66 -8.32
CA GLN A 103 11.62 -1.33 -7.95
C GLN A 103 10.51 -0.48 -7.31
N PHE A 104 9.29 -0.56 -7.83
CA PHE A 104 8.12 0.12 -7.26
C PHE A 104 7.81 -0.36 -5.84
N VAL A 105 7.81 -1.67 -5.59
CA VAL A 105 7.61 -2.24 -4.25
C VAL A 105 8.69 -1.80 -3.27
N ARG A 106 9.96 -1.75 -3.69
CA ARG A 106 11.04 -1.20 -2.86
C ARG A 106 10.79 0.27 -2.50
N ALA A 107 10.42 1.09 -3.47
CA ALA A 107 10.08 2.49 -3.22
C ALA A 107 8.88 2.65 -2.26
N VAL A 108 7.90 1.74 -2.33
CA VAL A 108 6.76 1.71 -1.40
C VAL A 108 7.25 1.36 0.01
N ILE A 109 8.07 0.33 0.17
CA ILE A 109 8.62 -0.09 1.46
C ILE A 109 9.47 1.02 2.09
N GLU A 110 10.39 1.61 1.33
CA GLU A 110 11.20 2.76 1.78
C GLU A 110 10.30 3.91 2.26
N SER A 111 9.26 4.24 1.49
CA SER A 111 8.30 5.29 1.86
C SER A 111 7.51 4.97 3.14
N VAL A 112 7.19 3.70 3.39
CA VAL A 112 6.53 3.30 4.64
C VAL A 112 7.49 3.47 5.82
N GLN A 113 8.75 3.05 5.68
CA GLN A 113 9.77 3.17 6.74
C GLN A 113 10.11 4.64 7.06
N ASP A 114 10.15 5.51 6.05
CA ASP A 114 10.32 6.95 6.23
C ASP A 114 9.15 7.58 7.03
N LEU A 115 7.92 7.11 6.75
CA LEU A 115 6.74 7.53 7.50
C LEU A 115 6.72 6.99 8.93
N ASP A 116 7.24 5.78 9.19
CA ASP A 116 7.38 5.25 10.54
C ASP A 116 8.37 6.08 11.37
N SER A 117 9.51 6.43 10.77
CA SER A 117 10.49 7.31 11.40
C SER A 117 9.89 8.66 11.77
N SER A 118 9.05 9.21 10.88
CA SER A 118 8.31 10.45 11.11
C SER A 118 7.21 10.28 12.18
N PHE A 119 6.51 9.14 12.18
CA PHE A 119 5.46 8.82 13.14
C PHE A 119 6.02 8.81 14.57
N THR A 120 7.13 8.11 14.80
CA THR A 120 7.79 8.04 16.12
C THR A 120 8.24 9.42 16.61
N GLN A 121 8.69 10.30 15.72
CA GLN A 121 9.09 11.67 16.07
C GLN A 121 7.90 12.59 16.42
N LEU A 122 6.72 12.32 15.86
CA LEU A 122 5.53 13.17 15.95
C LEU A 122 4.52 12.75 17.03
N GLN A 123 4.74 11.62 17.73
CA GLN A 123 3.85 11.07 18.77
C GLN A 123 3.45 12.02 19.91
N SER A 124 3.94 13.27 19.94
CA SER A 124 3.66 14.26 20.99
C SER A 124 3.19 15.64 20.52
N LYS A 125 3.02 15.92 19.21
CA LYS A 125 2.92 17.33 18.74
C LYS A 125 1.71 17.73 17.89
N ASP A 126 1.15 16.87 17.04
CA ASP A 126 -0.02 17.23 16.21
C ASP A 126 -0.87 16.02 15.81
N ALA A 127 -2.10 15.94 16.31
CA ALA A 127 -3.03 14.84 16.03
C ALA A 127 -3.49 14.78 14.55
N LYS A 128 -3.54 15.93 13.87
CA LYS A 128 -3.95 15.99 12.45
C LYS A 128 -2.85 15.46 11.55
N GLU A 129 -1.60 15.83 11.83
CA GLU A 129 -0.44 15.31 11.12
C GLU A 129 -0.29 13.80 11.34
N LEU A 130 -0.49 13.34 12.58
CA LEU A 130 -0.48 11.92 12.93
C LEU A 130 -1.53 11.11 12.13
N GLY A 131 -2.77 11.61 12.06
CA GLY A 131 -3.83 10.97 11.29
C GLY A 131 -3.52 10.89 9.79
N SER A 132 -2.91 11.93 9.23
CA SER A 132 -2.45 11.95 7.83
C SER A 132 -1.35 10.91 7.57
N ILE A 133 -0.39 10.78 8.49
CA ILE A 133 0.67 9.77 8.39
C ILE A 133 0.09 8.35 8.48
N GLN A 134 -0.81 8.10 9.43
CA GLN A 134 -1.48 6.80 9.56
C GLN A 134 -2.26 6.42 8.30
N GLN A 135 -3.01 7.37 7.72
CA GLN A 135 -3.73 7.15 6.47
C GLN A 135 -2.79 6.82 5.32
N LYS A 136 -1.68 7.56 5.18
CA LYS A 136 -0.68 7.29 4.12
C LYS A 136 -0.02 5.93 4.29
N ARG A 137 0.33 5.53 5.51
CA ARG A 137 0.87 4.18 5.80
C ARG A 137 -0.13 3.10 5.36
N ALA A 138 -1.40 3.24 5.73
CA ALA A 138 -2.44 2.29 5.31
C ALA A 138 -2.61 2.21 3.78
N ILE A 139 -2.52 3.35 3.07
CA ILE A 139 -2.56 3.38 1.60
C ILE A 139 -1.36 2.66 0.98
N LEU A 140 -0.15 2.95 1.46
CA LEU A 140 1.08 2.32 0.96
C LEU A 140 1.05 0.81 1.15
N VAL A 141 0.63 0.34 2.32
CA VAL A 141 0.47 -1.10 2.58
C VAL A 141 -0.68 -1.69 1.74
N GLY A 142 -1.76 -0.95 1.49
CA GLY A 142 -2.81 -1.35 0.55
C GLY A 142 -2.34 -1.51 -0.90
N ILE A 143 -1.36 -0.71 -1.33
CA ILE A 143 -0.69 -0.89 -2.63
C ILE A 143 0.10 -2.21 -2.64
N LEU A 144 0.84 -2.51 -1.57
CA LEU A 144 1.57 -3.78 -1.45
C LEU A 144 0.62 -4.98 -1.44
N GLU A 145 -0.53 -4.87 -0.78
CA GLU A 145 -1.58 -5.90 -0.79
C GLU A 145 -2.06 -6.19 -2.22
N ALA A 146 -2.40 -5.14 -2.98
CA ALA A 146 -2.85 -5.28 -4.36
C ALA A 146 -1.78 -5.92 -5.26
N VAL A 147 -0.50 -5.56 -5.10
CA VAL A 147 0.61 -6.21 -5.81
C VAL A 147 0.77 -7.66 -5.39
N SER A 148 0.63 -7.97 -4.09
CA SER A 148 0.77 -9.33 -3.55
C SER A 148 -0.31 -10.27 -4.06
N ILE A 149 -1.53 -9.79 -4.26
CA ILE A 149 -2.62 -10.57 -4.89
C ILE A 149 -2.25 -10.97 -6.32
N SER A 150 -1.58 -10.09 -7.05
CA SER A 150 -1.19 -10.28 -8.44
C SER A 150 0.09 -11.13 -8.61
N GLU A 151 1.11 -10.87 -7.79
CA GLU A 151 2.41 -11.56 -7.83
C GLU A 151 3.09 -11.52 -6.44
N PRO A 152 2.81 -12.49 -5.54
CA PRO A 152 3.34 -12.51 -4.17
C PRO A 152 4.87 -12.51 -4.10
N ALA A 153 5.55 -13.13 -5.07
CA ALA A 153 7.00 -13.28 -5.08
C ALA A 153 7.77 -11.94 -5.16
N ILE A 154 7.11 -10.84 -5.57
CA ILE A 154 7.74 -9.51 -5.59
C ILE A 154 7.84 -8.93 -4.18
N VAL A 155 6.96 -9.33 -3.25
CA VAL A 155 6.86 -8.76 -1.89
C VAL A 155 7.55 -9.66 -0.85
N GLU A 156 7.93 -10.89 -1.23
CA GLU A 156 8.57 -11.90 -0.36
C GLU A 156 9.76 -11.36 0.45
N GLU A 157 10.67 -10.61 -0.19
CA GLU A 157 11.87 -10.08 0.49
C GLU A 157 11.57 -9.06 1.60
N HIS A 158 10.31 -8.60 1.71
CA HIS A 158 9.89 -7.56 2.64
C HIS A 158 8.97 -8.07 3.76
N CYS A 159 8.71 -9.38 3.84
CA CYS A 159 7.80 -9.95 4.85
C CYS A 159 8.17 -9.62 6.30
N GLN A 160 9.47 -9.61 6.63
CA GLN A 160 9.92 -9.29 7.99
C GLN A 160 9.61 -7.83 8.38
N ILE A 161 9.78 -6.90 7.44
CA ILE A 161 9.45 -5.48 7.66
C ILE A 161 7.94 -5.34 7.89
N LEU A 162 7.13 -6.03 7.08
CA LEU A 162 5.68 -5.99 7.19
C LEU A 162 5.15 -6.66 8.47
N ALA A 163 5.74 -7.77 8.89
CA ALA A 163 5.34 -8.50 10.09
C ALA A 163 5.45 -7.65 11.37
N ALA A 164 6.35 -6.66 11.40
CA ALA A 164 6.48 -5.75 12.54
C ALA A 164 5.19 -4.99 12.88
N TYR A 165 4.29 -4.78 11.91
CA TYR A 165 2.99 -4.13 12.14
C TYR A 165 1.94 -5.03 12.79
N LEU A 166 2.26 -6.31 13.06
CA LEU A 166 1.37 -7.20 13.79
C LEU A 166 1.51 -7.09 15.32
N LYS A 167 2.64 -6.56 15.81
CA LYS A 167 3.00 -6.56 17.24
C LYS A 167 2.04 -5.78 18.13
N ASP A 168 1.55 -4.65 17.63
CA ASP A 168 0.62 -3.80 18.36
C ASP A 168 -0.83 -4.06 17.94
N LEU A 169 -1.73 -4.19 18.92
CA LEU A 169 -3.16 -4.32 18.64
C LEU A 169 -3.69 -3.01 18.06
N ALA A 170 -4.14 -3.04 16.81
CA ALA A 170 -4.72 -1.88 16.16
C ALA A 170 -5.97 -1.39 16.90
N LYS A 171 -6.05 -0.07 17.13
CA LYS A 171 -7.19 0.57 17.80
C LYS A 171 -7.89 1.58 16.91
N LEU A 172 -7.14 2.22 16.02
CA LEU A 172 -7.66 3.26 15.12
C LEU A 172 -8.05 2.69 13.76
N PRO A 173 -9.03 3.27 13.05
CA PRO A 173 -9.48 2.76 11.75
C PRO A 173 -8.35 2.58 10.71
N ALA A 174 -7.39 3.52 10.66
CA ALA A 174 -6.26 3.42 9.74
C ALA A 174 -5.26 2.30 10.12
N GLU A 175 -5.06 2.07 11.42
CA GLU A 175 -4.23 0.96 11.92
C GLU A 175 -4.89 -0.39 11.62
N VAL A 176 -6.22 -0.48 11.79
CA VAL A 176 -6.98 -1.69 11.45
C VAL A 176 -6.85 -1.99 9.95
N LEU A 177 -6.98 -0.98 9.09
CA LEU A 177 -6.79 -1.16 7.65
C LEU A 177 -5.38 -1.64 7.32
N LEU A 178 -4.36 -1.02 7.91
CA LEU A 178 -2.96 -1.38 7.73
C LEU A 178 -2.72 -2.83 8.18
N GLN A 179 -3.07 -3.17 9.42
CA GLN A 179 -2.85 -4.50 10.00
C GLN A 179 -3.61 -5.58 9.20
N ASN A 180 -4.83 -5.29 8.75
CA ASN A 180 -5.58 -6.20 7.89
C ASN A 180 -4.89 -6.44 6.54
N SER A 181 -4.34 -5.39 5.91
CA SER A 181 -3.58 -5.55 4.67
C SER A 181 -2.29 -6.34 4.89
N VAL A 182 -1.59 -6.15 6.02
CA VAL A 182 -0.41 -6.96 6.37
C VAL A 182 -0.77 -8.43 6.54
N LEU A 183 -1.83 -8.75 7.29
CA LEU A 183 -2.30 -10.13 7.44
C LEU A 183 -2.62 -10.76 6.07
N SER A 184 -3.33 -10.03 5.22
CA SER A 184 -3.66 -10.45 3.84
C SER A 184 -2.41 -10.71 2.98
N ILE A 185 -1.42 -9.82 3.04
CA ILE A 185 -0.13 -10.01 2.35
C ILE A 185 0.58 -11.28 2.85
N LEU A 186 0.70 -11.45 4.16
CA LEU A 186 1.41 -12.59 4.74
C LEU A 186 0.75 -13.93 4.41
N VAL A 187 -0.58 -13.98 4.35
CA VAL A 187 -1.33 -15.18 3.89
C VAL A 187 -0.91 -15.60 2.48
N LEU A 188 -0.67 -14.64 1.59
CA LEU A 188 -0.31 -14.89 0.19
C LEU A 188 1.17 -15.20 0.01
N VAL A 189 2.03 -14.56 0.79
CA VAL A 189 3.48 -14.56 0.57
C VAL A 189 4.19 -15.67 1.35
N LEU A 190 3.83 -15.92 2.61
CA LEU A 190 4.53 -16.91 3.43
C LEU A 190 4.51 -18.35 2.89
N PRO A 191 3.44 -18.88 2.26
CA PRO A 191 3.47 -20.22 1.67
C PRO A 191 4.59 -20.40 0.62
N ASN A 192 4.99 -19.29 0.00
CA ASN A 192 6.01 -19.28 -1.05
C ASN A 192 7.38 -18.85 -0.50
N HIS A 193 7.47 -18.47 0.77
CA HIS A 193 8.69 -17.91 1.36
C HIS A 193 9.69 -19.00 1.76
N ARG A 194 10.52 -19.42 0.79
CA ARG A 194 11.45 -20.57 0.94
C ARG A 194 12.56 -20.35 1.97
N SER A 195 12.76 -19.11 2.39
CA SER A 195 13.90 -18.70 3.23
C SER A 195 13.46 -18.27 4.63
N ALA A 196 12.18 -18.41 4.98
CA ALA A 196 11.66 -18.03 6.28
C ALA A 196 12.31 -18.89 7.38
N SER A 197 12.87 -18.26 8.41
CA SER A 197 13.40 -18.98 9.56
C SER A 197 12.27 -19.46 10.47
N GLU A 198 12.42 -20.62 11.10
CA GLU A 198 11.43 -21.13 12.06
C GLU A 198 11.20 -20.16 13.23
N ALA A 199 12.24 -19.42 13.63
CA ALA A 199 12.13 -18.38 14.65
C ALA A 199 11.19 -17.25 14.21
N PHE A 200 11.31 -16.80 12.95
CA PHE A 200 10.43 -15.77 12.39
C PHE A 200 8.98 -16.27 12.27
N LEU A 201 8.76 -17.51 11.83
CA LEU A 201 7.41 -18.09 11.72
C LEU A 201 6.73 -18.21 13.10
N LYS A 202 7.47 -18.59 14.15
CA LYS A 202 6.97 -18.62 15.52
C LYS A 202 6.64 -17.25 16.09
N GLU A 203 7.42 -16.23 15.72
CA GLU A 203 7.12 -14.84 16.11
C GLU A 203 5.79 -14.38 15.49
N ILE A 204 5.59 -14.62 14.19
CA ILE A 204 4.31 -14.31 13.53
C ILE A 204 3.16 -15.07 14.17
N GLU A 205 3.33 -16.37 14.44
CA GLU A 205 2.30 -17.19 15.09
C GLU A 205 1.84 -16.57 16.42
N ALA A 206 2.79 -16.20 17.29
CA ALA A 206 2.49 -15.56 18.56
C ALA A 206 1.79 -14.19 18.40
N ASP A 207 2.25 -13.34 17.48
CA ASP A 207 1.64 -12.04 17.21
C ASP A 207 0.20 -12.20 16.68
N VAL A 208 -0.04 -13.16 15.80
CA VAL A 208 -1.36 -13.42 15.22
C VAL A 208 -2.31 -14.05 16.24
N GLU A 209 -1.83 -14.93 17.11
CA GLU A 209 -2.62 -15.45 18.24
C GLU A 209 -3.11 -14.33 19.16
N LEU A 210 -2.26 -13.34 19.45
CA LEU A 210 -2.65 -12.16 20.22
C LEU A 210 -3.75 -11.37 19.49
N ILE A 211 -3.64 -11.18 18.18
CA ILE A 211 -4.68 -10.50 17.39
C ILE A 211 -6.01 -11.27 17.48
N VAL A 212 -6.01 -12.59 17.27
CA VAL A 212 -7.24 -13.39 17.31
C VAL A 212 -7.87 -13.40 18.70
N CYS A 213 -7.06 -13.52 19.75
CA CYS A 213 -7.57 -13.69 21.12
C CYS A 213 -7.94 -12.37 21.81
N GLN A 214 -7.25 -11.28 21.48
CA GLN A 214 -7.29 -10.05 22.27
C GLN A 214 -7.72 -8.81 21.48
N ASN A 215 -7.73 -8.83 20.15
CA ASN A 215 -8.12 -7.64 19.39
C ASN A 215 -9.64 -7.46 19.42
N PRO A 216 -10.16 -6.29 19.84
CA PRO A 216 -11.59 -6.03 19.90
C PRO A 216 -12.24 -5.85 18.52
N VAL A 217 -11.46 -5.83 17.44
CA VAL A 217 -11.93 -5.54 16.07
C VAL A 217 -12.14 -6.84 15.28
N PRO A 218 -13.40 -7.26 15.03
CA PRO A 218 -13.68 -8.54 14.36
C PRO A 218 -13.16 -8.62 12.92
N ALA A 219 -12.99 -7.48 12.26
CA ALA A 219 -12.53 -7.40 10.87
C ALA A 219 -11.12 -7.98 10.66
N LEU A 220 -10.30 -8.05 11.72
CA LEU A 220 -8.95 -8.64 11.65
C LEU A 220 -8.95 -10.16 11.81
N ALA A 221 -9.97 -10.70 12.48
CA ALA A 221 -10.01 -12.11 12.86
C ALA A 221 -9.97 -13.05 11.64
N GLU A 222 -10.68 -12.72 10.57
CA GLU A 222 -10.73 -13.58 9.37
C GLU A 222 -9.35 -13.81 8.76
N ASN A 223 -8.60 -12.73 8.50
CA ASN A 223 -7.27 -12.83 7.90
C ASN A 223 -6.23 -13.34 8.89
N ALA A 224 -6.38 -13.03 10.18
CA ALA A 224 -5.52 -13.58 11.23
C ALA A 224 -5.67 -15.11 11.32
N VAL A 225 -6.90 -15.63 11.33
CA VAL A 225 -7.17 -17.07 11.34
C VAL A 225 -6.65 -17.75 10.07
N LYS A 226 -6.86 -17.15 8.89
CA LYS A 226 -6.26 -17.66 7.63
C LYS A 226 -4.75 -17.77 7.73
N LEU A 227 -4.08 -16.77 8.30
CA LEU A 227 -2.64 -16.76 8.47
C LEU A 227 -2.16 -17.87 9.41
N LEU A 228 -2.84 -18.09 10.54
CA LEU A 228 -2.53 -19.23 11.42
C LEU A 228 -2.65 -20.57 10.68
N PHE A 229 -3.72 -20.78 9.91
CA PHE A 229 -3.86 -21.99 9.10
C PHE A 229 -2.74 -22.15 8.08
N THR A 230 -2.33 -21.06 7.43
CA THR A 230 -1.20 -21.04 6.49
C THR A 230 0.10 -21.46 7.18
N LEU A 231 0.39 -20.93 8.38
CA LEU A 231 1.60 -21.24 9.13
C LEU A 231 1.64 -22.72 9.56
N VAL A 232 0.52 -23.24 10.06
CA VAL A 232 0.40 -24.65 10.47
C VAL A 232 0.54 -25.59 9.28
N SER A 233 0.00 -25.22 8.11
CA SER A 233 0.05 -26.05 6.90
C SER A 233 1.41 -26.03 6.19
N SER A 234 2.28 -25.06 6.52
CA SER A 234 3.59 -24.88 5.90
C SER A 234 4.73 -25.56 6.71
N ARG A 235 4.40 -26.18 7.84
CA ARG A 235 5.31 -27.00 8.68
C ARG A 235 5.18 -28.48 8.32
#